data_AF-A0A6A6WBS6-F1
#
_entry.id   AF-A0A6A6WBS6-F1
#
_cell.length_a   1.000
_cell.length_b   1.000
_cell.length_c   1.000
_cell.angle_alpha   90.00
_cell.angle_beta   90.00
_cell.angle_gamma   90.00
#
_symmetry.space_group_name_H-M   'P 1'
#
loop_
_entity.id
_entity.type
_entity.pdbx_description
1 polymer ?
#
loop_
_entity_poly.entity_id
_entity_poly.type
_entity_poly.pdbx_seq_one_letter_code
_entity_poly.pdbx_strand_id
1 'polypeptide(L)'
;MAATTTEYRRDLSAPESGGIWMSTEPNLKGLKNYTTFPLNTCINLSEPWFAAISSLRPDTGVAVTLSRRNYCDNPTDAIFWPGIDDLRDYGWDHRIASFLVHKVQVEDNGWNCIREMFAGVQCSRCCNGCSDSGENVCAED
;
A
#
# COMPACT_ATOMS: atom_id res chain seq x y z
N MET A 1 -41.36 26.54 7.10
CA MET A 1 -39.91 26.58 6.84
C MET A 1 -39.37 25.23 7.22
N ALA A 2 -38.99 24.42 6.23
CA ALA A 2 -38.59 23.04 6.44
C ALA A 2 -37.11 22.96 6.82
N ALA A 3 -36.80 22.28 7.91
CA ALA A 3 -35.45 21.80 8.18
C ALA A 3 -35.30 20.42 7.52
N THR A 4 -34.56 20.36 6.42
CA THR A 4 -34.12 19.08 5.83
C THR A 4 -32.78 18.72 6.46
N THR A 5 -32.80 17.89 7.49
CA THR A 5 -31.61 17.16 7.95
C THR A 5 -31.32 16.08 6.93
N THR A 6 -30.30 16.32 6.09
CA THR A 6 -29.70 15.32 5.23
C THR A 6 -28.98 14.32 6.12
N GLU A 7 -29.69 13.28 6.56
CA GLU A 7 -29.04 12.08 7.07
C GLU A 7 -28.25 11.47 5.90
N TYR A 8 -26.93 11.66 5.94
CA TYR A 8 -25.96 10.93 5.17
C TYR A 8 -26.08 9.45 5.57
N ARG A 9 -27.08 8.74 5.03
CA ARG A 9 -27.07 7.29 4.99
C ARG A 9 -25.80 6.95 4.23
N ARG A 10 -24.76 6.52 4.95
CA ARG A 10 -23.67 5.75 4.36
C ARG A 10 -24.34 4.67 3.53
N ASP A 11 -24.30 4.87 2.23
CA ASP A 11 -24.64 3.86 1.27
C ASP A 11 -23.80 2.63 1.66
N LEU A 12 -24.44 1.47 1.80
CA LEU A 12 -23.75 0.18 1.88
C LEU A 12 -23.19 -0.18 0.47
N SER A 13 -22.76 0.85 -0.27
CA SER A 13 -22.12 0.76 -1.56
C SER A 13 -20.82 -0.01 -1.39
N ALA A 14 -20.50 -0.86 -2.36
CA ALA A 14 -19.38 -1.79 -2.38
C ALA A 14 -18.13 -1.28 -1.63
N PRO A 15 -17.39 -2.17 -0.91
CA PRO A 15 -16.15 -1.76 -0.26
C PRO A 15 -15.27 -1.05 -1.29
N GLU A 16 -14.78 0.14 -0.92
CA GLU A 16 -13.77 0.84 -1.73
C GLU A 16 -12.64 -0.16 -2.04
N SER A 17 -12.09 -0.10 -3.24
CA SER A 17 -11.06 -1.03 -3.70
C SER A 17 -9.80 -0.28 -4.11
N GLY A 18 -8.65 -0.95 -3.96
CA GLY A 18 -7.35 -0.47 -4.38
C GLY A 18 -6.77 -1.38 -5.45
N GLY A 19 -6.31 -0.80 -6.56
CA GLY A 19 -5.62 -1.50 -7.63
C GLY A 19 -4.18 -1.81 -7.27
N ILE A 20 -3.72 -3.01 -7.63
CA ILE A 20 -2.34 -3.45 -7.43
C ILE A 20 -1.88 -4.25 -8.64
N TRP A 21 -0.79 -3.82 -9.24
CA TRP A 21 0.00 -4.64 -10.16
C TRP A 21 0.97 -5.53 -9.38
N MET A 22 1.01 -6.81 -9.75
CA MET A 22 1.93 -7.79 -9.17
C MET A 22 2.55 -8.66 -10.27
N SER A 23 3.80 -9.08 -10.06
CA SER A 23 4.46 -10.01 -10.96
C SER A 23 5.42 -10.96 -10.27
N THR A 24 5.68 -12.11 -10.89
CA THR A 24 6.59 -13.15 -10.37
C THR A 24 8.06 -12.94 -10.70
N GLU A 25 8.37 -11.93 -11.53
CA GLU A 25 9.73 -11.48 -11.81
C GLU A 25 9.86 -9.97 -11.61
N PRO A 26 11.07 -9.46 -11.32
CA PRO A 26 11.31 -8.03 -11.21
C PRO A 26 10.93 -7.24 -12.46
N ASN A 27 10.59 -5.97 -12.27
CA ASN A 27 10.21 -4.98 -13.28
C ASN A 27 8.92 -5.32 -14.04
N LEU A 28 7.91 -5.85 -13.33
CA LEU A 28 6.63 -6.30 -13.91
C LEU A 28 6.78 -7.30 -15.08
N LYS A 29 7.76 -8.21 -14.96
CA LYS A 29 8.03 -9.29 -15.93
C LYS A 29 7.48 -10.65 -15.47
N GLY A 30 7.60 -11.67 -16.31
CA GLY A 30 7.09 -13.01 -16.02
C GLY A 30 5.56 -13.06 -15.97
N LEU A 31 5.02 -13.91 -15.10
CA LEU A 31 3.58 -13.93 -14.82
C LEU A 31 3.22 -12.62 -14.09
N LYS A 32 2.29 -11.86 -14.66
CA LYS A 32 1.87 -10.57 -14.14
C LYS A 32 0.37 -10.42 -14.19
N ASN A 33 -0.18 -9.71 -13.21
CA ASN A 33 -1.60 -9.44 -13.16
C ASN A 33 -1.85 -8.10 -12.48
N TYR A 34 -2.92 -7.44 -12.91
CA TYR A 34 -3.51 -6.32 -12.20
C TYR A 34 -4.81 -6.80 -11.56
N THR A 35 -5.00 -6.49 -10.30
CA THR A 35 -6.24 -6.83 -9.60
C THR A 35 -6.57 -5.76 -8.58
N THR A 36 -7.86 -5.49 -8.45
CA THR A 36 -8.40 -4.64 -7.41
C THR A 36 -8.76 -5.48 -6.19
N PHE A 37 -8.32 -5.05 -5.02
CA PHE A 37 -8.61 -5.70 -3.75
C PHE A 37 -9.45 -4.77 -2.87
N PRO A 38 -10.35 -5.32 -2.03
CA PRO A 38 -11.09 -4.51 -1.08
C PRO A 38 -10.13 -3.83 -0.09
N LEU A 39 -10.35 -2.53 0.17
CA LEU A 39 -9.57 -1.78 1.14
C LEU A 39 -9.83 -2.29 2.58
N ASN A 40 -8.87 -2.03 3.46
CA ASN A 40 -8.82 -2.45 4.86
C ASN A 40 -9.04 -3.96 5.08
N THR A 41 -8.73 -4.77 4.07
CA THR A 41 -8.97 -6.21 4.09
C THR A 41 -7.66 -6.96 3.89
N CYS A 42 -7.45 -7.98 4.72
CA CYS A 42 -6.31 -8.86 4.58
C CYS A 42 -6.54 -9.84 3.42
N ILE A 43 -5.60 -9.88 2.49
CA ILE A 43 -5.65 -10.74 1.31
C ILE A 43 -4.65 -11.87 1.50
N ASN A 44 -5.16 -13.10 1.60
CA ASN A 44 -4.33 -14.31 1.53
C ASN A 44 -4.02 -14.62 0.07
N LEU A 45 -2.74 -14.78 -0.24
CA LEU A 45 -2.33 -15.22 -1.56
C LEU A 45 -2.45 -16.73 -1.67
N SER A 46 -2.97 -17.20 -2.80
CA SER A 46 -2.87 -18.58 -3.24
C SER A 46 -1.85 -18.68 -4.37
N GLU A 47 -1.51 -19.91 -4.76
CA GLU A 47 -0.84 -20.16 -6.03
C GLU A 47 -1.60 -19.46 -7.19
N PRO A 48 -0.90 -18.86 -8.16
CA PRO A 48 0.56 -18.86 -8.35
C PRO A 48 1.30 -17.70 -7.65
N TRP A 49 0.63 -16.94 -6.77
CA TRP A 49 1.16 -15.70 -6.19
C TRP A 49 1.78 -15.88 -4.80
N PHE A 50 1.36 -16.93 -4.08
CA PHE A 50 1.87 -17.26 -2.76
C PHE A 50 3.39 -17.41 -2.79
N ALA A 51 4.10 -16.57 -2.04
CA ALA A 51 5.56 -16.56 -1.97
C ALA A 51 6.26 -16.49 -3.34
N ALA A 52 5.62 -15.89 -4.35
CA ALA A 52 6.14 -15.85 -5.72
C ALA A 52 6.28 -14.43 -6.28
N ILE A 53 5.75 -13.41 -5.59
CA ILE A 53 5.81 -12.02 -6.06
C ILE A 53 7.25 -11.47 -5.95
N SER A 54 7.72 -10.84 -7.03
CA SER A 54 9.03 -10.18 -7.15
C SER A 54 8.94 -8.69 -7.51
N SER A 55 7.79 -8.20 -7.99
CA SER A 55 7.52 -6.77 -8.11
C SER A 55 6.06 -6.45 -7.79
N LEU A 56 5.83 -5.30 -7.16
CA LEU A 56 4.51 -4.93 -6.65
C LEU A 56 4.31 -3.41 -6.75
N ARG A 57 3.28 -2.97 -7.49
CA ARG A 57 2.91 -1.56 -7.69
C ARG A 57 1.44 -1.30 -7.35
N PRO A 58 1.13 -0.84 -6.13
CA PRO A 58 -0.20 -0.34 -5.77
C PRO A 58 -0.49 0.96 -6.49
N ASP A 59 -1.73 1.22 -6.90
CA ASP A 59 -2.15 2.48 -7.51
C ASP A 59 -2.00 3.69 -6.55
N THR A 60 -2.03 4.90 -7.10
CA THR A 60 -2.06 6.14 -6.31
C THR A 60 -3.18 6.10 -5.27
N GLY A 61 -2.86 6.45 -4.02
CA GLY A 61 -3.80 6.40 -2.91
C GLY A 61 -4.02 5.01 -2.30
N VAL A 62 -3.24 4.01 -2.74
CA VAL A 62 -3.23 2.66 -2.19
C VAL A 62 -1.88 2.36 -1.55
N ALA A 63 -1.90 1.78 -0.36
CA ALA A 63 -0.74 1.14 0.25
C ALA A 63 -1.06 -0.30 0.63
N VAL A 64 -0.03 -1.13 0.71
CA VAL A 64 -0.12 -2.49 1.22
C VAL A 64 0.87 -2.76 2.32
N THR A 65 0.45 -3.44 3.38
CA THR A 65 1.36 -3.95 4.40
C THR A 65 1.59 -5.44 4.19
N LEU A 66 2.84 -5.84 4.10
CA LEU A 66 3.27 -7.18 3.72
C LEU A 66 3.40 -8.09 4.94
N SER A 67 3.00 -9.34 4.77
CA SER A 67 3.28 -10.42 5.72
C SER A 67 3.87 -11.64 5.01
N ARG A 68 4.82 -12.29 5.68
CA ARG A 68 5.39 -13.58 5.26
C ARG A 68 4.50 -14.77 5.60
N ARG A 69 3.42 -14.53 6.34
CA ARG A 69 2.47 -15.55 6.77
C ARG A 69 1.10 -15.23 6.20
N ASN A 70 0.20 -16.18 6.33
CA ASN A 70 -1.21 -15.96 6.02
C ASN A 70 -1.88 -15.08 7.09
N TYR A 71 -3.03 -14.53 6.73
CA TYR A 71 -3.93 -13.76 7.58
C TYR A 71 -3.31 -12.47 8.12
N CYS A 72 -2.33 -11.93 7.41
CA CYS A 72 -1.63 -10.70 7.78
C CYS A 72 -1.05 -10.77 9.20
N ASP A 73 -0.61 -11.96 9.61
CA ASP A 73 0.05 -12.17 10.89
C ASP A 73 1.40 -11.43 10.90
N ASN A 74 1.62 -10.59 11.92
CA ASN A 74 2.82 -9.79 12.11
C ASN A 74 3.30 -9.07 10.82
N PRO A 75 2.52 -8.12 10.28
CA PRO A 75 2.90 -7.41 9.07
C PRO A 75 4.07 -6.46 9.38
N THR A 76 5.12 -6.43 8.56
CA THR A 76 6.39 -5.76 8.94
C THR A 76 6.77 -4.56 8.07
N ASP A 77 6.35 -4.53 6.81
CA ASP A 77 6.75 -3.48 5.87
C ASP A 77 5.56 -3.03 5.03
N ALA A 78 5.55 -1.76 4.64
CA ALA A 78 4.52 -1.19 3.78
C ALA A 78 5.10 -0.78 2.42
N ILE A 79 4.37 -1.06 1.35
CA ILE A 79 4.62 -0.58 -0.01
C ILE A 79 3.48 0.34 -0.42
N PHE A 80 3.83 1.52 -0.93
CA PHE A 80 2.91 2.54 -1.44
C PHE A 80 3.22 2.82 -2.91
N TRP A 81 2.32 3.49 -3.63
CA TRP A 81 2.60 4.02 -4.96
C TRP A 81 3.91 4.84 -4.97
N PRO A 82 4.84 4.66 -5.93
CA PRO A 82 4.70 3.92 -7.20
C PRO A 82 4.99 2.42 -7.13
N GLY A 83 5.26 1.89 -5.94
CA GLY A 83 5.61 0.50 -5.71
C GLY A 83 7.10 0.22 -5.76
N ILE A 84 7.42 -1.07 -5.84
CA ILE A 84 8.79 -1.58 -5.91
C ILE A 84 8.92 -2.49 -7.14
N ASP A 85 9.85 -2.10 -8.01
CA ASP A 85 10.15 -2.83 -9.25
C ASP A 85 10.94 -4.10 -9.00
N ASP A 86 11.77 -4.12 -7.97
CA ASP A 86 12.57 -5.28 -7.61
C ASP A 86 12.54 -5.48 -6.09
N LEU A 87 11.74 -6.46 -5.64
CA LEU A 87 11.63 -6.77 -4.21
C LEU A 87 12.91 -7.38 -3.64
N ARG A 88 13.88 -7.76 -4.46
CA ARG A 88 15.20 -8.25 -4.01
C ARG A 88 15.96 -7.14 -3.29
N ASP A 89 15.86 -5.92 -3.79
CA ASP A 89 16.51 -4.73 -3.21
C ASP A 89 16.02 -4.43 -1.78
N TYR A 90 14.86 -5.00 -1.43
CA TYR A 90 14.17 -4.77 -0.16
C TYR A 90 14.02 -6.06 0.67
N GLY A 91 14.60 -7.18 0.24
CA GLY A 91 14.56 -8.46 0.97
C GLY A 91 13.18 -9.12 1.05
N TRP A 92 12.28 -8.78 0.11
CA TRP A 92 10.89 -9.26 0.04
C TRP A 92 10.58 -10.18 -1.15
N ASP A 93 11.56 -10.40 -2.02
CA ASP A 93 11.46 -11.31 -3.15
C ASP A 93 11.01 -12.71 -2.70
N HIS A 94 9.95 -13.23 -3.33
CA HIS A 94 9.39 -14.56 -3.07
C HIS A 94 9.04 -14.83 -1.60
N ARG A 95 8.61 -13.79 -0.87
CA ARG A 95 8.32 -13.90 0.58
C ARG A 95 6.91 -13.49 0.97
N ILE A 96 6.14 -12.86 0.08
CA ILE A 96 4.82 -12.33 0.40
C ILE A 96 3.81 -13.49 0.38
N ALA A 97 3.17 -13.75 1.52
CA ALA A 97 2.11 -14.76 1.67
C ALA A 97 0.73 -14.12 1.84
N SER A 98 0.67 -12.95 2.48
CA SER A 98 -0.53 -12.13 2.54
C SER A 98 -0.17 -10.65 2.60
N PHE A 99 -1.14 -9.79 2.27
CA PHE A 99 -1.01 -8.36 2.46
C PHE A 99 -2.32 -7.71 2.89
N LEU A 100 -2.23 -6.64 3.67
CA LEU A 100 -3.36 -5.80 4.04
C LEU A 100 -3.39 -4.58 3.13
N VAL A 101 -4.53 -4.29 2.50
CA VAL A 101 -4.67 -3.14 1.59
C VAL A 101 -5.24 -1.95 2.34
N HIS A 102 -4.69 -0.77 2.12
CA HIS A 102 -5.05 0.45 2.83
C HIS A 102 -5.35 1.58 1.85
N LYS A 103 -6.31 2.43 2.21
CA LYS A 103 -6.49 3.73 1.59
C LYS A 103 -5.51 4.71 2.19
N VAL A 104 -4.77 5.43 1.36
CA VAL A 104 -3.90 6.52 1.79
C VAL A 104 -4.42 7.82 1.16
N GLN A 105 -4.56 8.86 1.98
CA GLN A 105 -4.87 10.19 1.46
C GLN A 105 -3.59 10.75 0.83
N VAL A 106 -3.62 10.96 -0.48
CA VAL A 106 -2.59 11.73 -1.17
C VAL A 106 -3.09 13.17 -1.15
N GLU A 107 -2.70 13.96 -0.15
CA GLU A 107 -3.02 15.40 -0.15
C GLU A 107 -2.21 16.12 -1.25
N ASP A 108 -2.70 17.27 -1.71
CA ASP A 108 -2.34 17.94 -2.98
C ASP A 108 -0.83 18.27 -3.18
N ASN A 109 0.02 18.10 -2.16
CA ASN A 109 1.48 18.21 -2.25
C ASN A 109 2.22 16.83 -2.15
N GLY A 110 1.48 15.74 -2.35
CA GLY A 110 1.96 14.47 -2.90
C GLY A 110 2.59 13.44 -1.97
N TRP A 111 3.13 13.81 -0.80
CA TRP A 111 4.02 12.88 -0.06
C TRP A 111 3.98 12.92 1.48
N ASN A 112 3.18 13.77 2.12
CA ASN A 112 3.35 14.05 3.55
C ASN A 112 2.67 13.10 4.57
N CYS A 113 1.81 12.15 4.18
CA CYS A 113 0.93 11.49 5.16
C CYS A 113 1.00 9.95 5.18
N ILE A 114 2.17 9.36 5.46
CA ILE A 114 2.27 7.92 5.85
C ILE A 114 2.86 7.77 7.27
N ARG A 115 3.03 8.85 8.06
CA ARG A 115 3.55 8.75 9.44
C ARG A 115 2.53 8.22 10.45
N GLU A 116 1.24 8.46 10.26
CA GLU A 116 0.24 8.14 11.29
C GLU A 116 -0.38 6.74 11.19
N MET A 117 -0.37 6.12 9.99
CA MET A 117 -1.03 4.82 9.80
C MET A 117 -0.14 3.61 10.09
N PHE A 118 1.19 3.76 10.08
CA PHE A 118 2.12 2.63 10.23
C PHE A 118 3.26 2.96 11.19
N ALA A 119 3.09 2.67 12.47
CA ALA A 119 4.18 2.71 13.44
C ALA A 119 5.31 1.78 13.00
N GLY A 120 6.44 2.33 12.57
CA GLY A 120 7.64 1.58 12.16
C GLY A 120 8.09 1.78 10.70
N VAL A 121 7.33 2.49 9.86
CA VAL A 121 7.76 2.79 8.49
C VAL A 121 8.78 3.93 8.49
N GLN A 122 10.00 3.67 8.01
CA GLN A 122 11.04 4.69 7.92
C GLN A 122 10.69 5.74 6.86
N CYS A 123 10.46 6.97 7.31
CA CYS A 123 10.13 8.14 6.48
C CYS A 123 11.17 8.45 5.39
N SER A 124 12.43 8.03 5.60
CA SER A 124 13.52 8.18 4.63
C SER A 124 13.25 7.50 3.27
N ARG A 125 12.25 6.61 3.20
CA ARG A 125 11.86 5.91 1.96
C ARG A 125 10.65 6.52 1.23
N CYS A 126 9.87 7.37 1.91
CA CYS A 126 8.73 8.07 1.30
C CYS A 126 9.17 9.34 0.55
N CYS A 127 10.33 9.88 0.91
CA CYS A 127 10.85 11.10 0.34
C CYS A 127 11.97 10.79 -0.65
N ASN A 128 11.67 10.91 -1.94
CA ASN A 128 12.70 10.96 -2.98
C ASN A 128 13.49 12.28 -2.84
N GLY A 129 14.43 12.34 -1.89
CA GLY A 129 15.40 13.43 -1.78
C GLY A 129 15.02 14.62 -0.88
N CYS A 130 14.48 14.38 0.32
CA CYS A 130 14.49 15.43 1.36
C CYS A 130 15.93 15.78 1.72
N SER A 131 16.46 16.78 1.02
CA SER A 131 17.75 17.40 1.26
C SER A 131 17.55 18.56 2.21
N ASP A 132 17.07 18.30 3.42
CA ASP A 132 17.20 19.27 4.50
C ASP A 132 17.32 18.58 5.86
N SER A 133 18.57 18.45 6.29
CA SER A 133 19.01 18.98 7.57
C SER A 133 18.21 18.57 8.83
N GLY A 134 18.28 17.29 9.20
CA GLY A 134 18.29 16.90 10.62
C GLY A 134 17.00 17.02 11.42
N GLU A 135 15.85 17.27 10.80
CA GLU A 135 14.55 17.32 11.49
C GLU A 135 13.63 16.19 11.02
N ASN A 136 13.09 15.43 11.98
CA ASN A 136 12.28 14.22 11.79
C ASN A 136 10.83 14.52 11.33
N VAL A 137 10.66 15.54 10.50
CA VAL A 137 9.36 16.00 10.00
C VAL A 137 9.55 16.60 8.61
N CYS A 138 8.72 16.16 7.66
CA CYS A 138 8.60 16.83 6.38
C CYS A 138 7.94 18.18 6.65
N ALA A 139 8.57 19.26 6.20
CA ALA A 139 8.09 20.62 6.45
C ALA A 139 6.65 20.79 5.94
N GLU A 140 5.81 21.33 6.81
CA GLU A 140 4.47 21.83 6.49
C GLU A 140 4.64 23.27 6.00
N ASP A 141 4.07 23.61 4.85
CA ASP A 141 3.92 25.01 4.37
C ASP A 141 2.64 25.61 4.96
#